data_AF-A0A969L4I0-F1
#
_entry.id   AF-A0A969L4I0-F1
#
_cell.length_a   1.000
_cell.length_b   1.000
_cell.length_c   1.000
_cell.angle_alpha   90.00
_cell.angle_beta   90.00
_cell.angle_gamma   90.00
#
_symmetry.space_group_name_H-M   'P 1'
#
loop_
_entity.id
_entity.type
_entity.pdbx_description
1 polymer ?
#
loop_
_entity_poly.entity_id
_entity_poly.type
_entity_poly.pdbx_seq_one_letter_code
_entity_poly.pdbx_strand_id
1 'polypeptide(L)'
;FLPLLSLLLNFSAQNISQDYEAYTYAKVSLQRLPPGAIIITDSDPQTFALWYGRYGLGWRSDVTVVNSNLLADAWYRQTLSQNHANLRLMNVTNLAAFIEANFFNAPIYLATGHPLDGADYRLKPVGNLRRVMKPAHD
;
A
#
# COMPACT_ATOMS: atom_id res chain seq x y z
N PHE A 1 -42.17 15.68 8.23
CA PHE A 1 -41.92 14.32 7.73
C PHE A 1 -41.00 14.34 6.51
N LEU A 2 -39.74 14.74 6.68
CA LEU A 2 -38.76 14.86 5.57
C LEU A 2 -37.29 14.48 5.89
N PRO A 3 -36.85 14.07 7.11
CA PRO A 3 -35.48 13.59 7.30
C PRO A 3 -35.32 12.07 7.09
N LEU A 4 -36.41 11.30 7.13
CA LEU A 4 -36.37 9.84 7.05
C LEU A 4 -36.13 9.32 5.62
N LEU A 5 -36.63 10.03 4.60
CA LEU A 5 -36.44 9.63 3.20
C LEU A 5 -35.00 9.89 2.72
N SER A 6 -34.37 10.99 3.17
CA SER A 6 -32.98 11.32 2.85
C SER A 6 -31.98 10.33 3.45
N LEU A 7 -32.27 9.82 4.66
CA LEU A 7 -31.45 8.79 5.31
C LEU A 7 -31.53 7.43 4.59
N LEU A 8 -32.71 7.04 4.11
CA LEU A 8 -32.90 5.78 3.39
C LEU A 8 -32.33 5.80 1.97
N LEU A 9 -32.35 6.96 1.29
CA LEU A 9 -31.84 7.09 -0.08
C LEU A 9 -30.31 7.30 -0.14
N ASN A 10 -29.69 7.96 0.84
CA ASN A 10 -28.23 8.14 0.86
C ASN A 10 -27.47 6.89 1.32
N PHE A 11 -28.01 6.07 2.22
CA PHE A 11 -27.26 4.95 2.81
C PHE A 11 -27.11 3.75 1.87
N SER A 12 -28.07 3.55 0.96
CA SER A 12 -28.12 2.35 0.10
C SER A 12 -27.27 2.46 -1.17
N ALA A 13 -27.07 3.68 -1.70
CA ALA A 13 -26.33 3.87 -2.96
C ALA A 13 -24.85 4.29 -2.76
N GLN A 14 -24.53 5.00 -1.67
CA GLN A 14 -23.18 5.54 -1.46
C GLN A 14 -22.20 4.56 -0.78
N ASN A 15 -22.68 3.53 -0.08
CA ASN A 15 -21.79 2.60 0.64
C ASN A 15 -21.38 1.35 -0.17
N ILE A 16 -22.21 0.85 -1.08
CA ILE A 16 -21.88 -0.37 -1.86
C ILE A 16 -20.94 -0.06 -3.03
N SER A 17 -21.06 1.12 -3.63
CA SER A 17 -20.23 1.54 -4.76
C SER A 17 -18.77 1.77 -4.34
N GLN A 18 -18.55 2.39 -3.18
CA GLN A 18 -17.21 2.57 -2.60
C GLN A 18 -16.58 1.23 -2.20
N ASP A 19 -17.38 0.30 -1.66
CA ASP A 19 -16.90 -1.06 -1.37
C ASP A 19 -16.47 -1.80 -2.66
N TYR A 20 -17.24 -1.66 -3.75
CA TYR A 20 -16.89 -2.25 -5.04
C TYR A 20 -15.63 -1.64 -5.65
N GLU A 21 -15.46 -0.32 -5.52
CA GLU A 21 -14.26 0.38 -5.97
C GLU A 21 -13.02 -0.05 -5.18
N ALA A 22 -13.11 -0.08 -3.84
CA ALA A 22 -12.02 -0.54 -2.97
C ALA A 22 -11.65 -2.01 -3.24
N TYR A 23 -12.65 -2.88 -3.38
CA TYR A 23 -12.44 -4.28 -3.74
C TYR A 23 -11.73 -4.42 -5.10
N THR A 24 -12.22 -3.70 -6.11
CA THR A 24 -11.65 -3.74 -7.46
C THR A 24 -10.23 -3.21 -7.46
N TYR A 25 -9.99 -2.08 -6.78
CA TYR A 25 -8.67 -1.50 -6.60
C TYR A 25 -7.70 -2.49 -5.94
N ALA A 26 -8.11 -3.13 -4.84
CA ALA A 26 -7.27 -4.09 -4.13
C ALA A 26 -6.92 -5.29 -5.02
N LYS A 27 -7.92 -5.87 -5.68
CA LYS A 27 -7.75 -7.02 -6.58
C LYS A 27 -6.77 -6.71 -7.70
N VAL A 28 -7.02 -5.61 -8.40
CA VAL A 28 -6.24 -5.18 -9.56
C VAL A 28 -4.80 -4.80 -9.17
N SER A 29 -4.62 -4.14 -8.03
CA SER A 29 -3.29 -3.77 -7.52
C SER A 29 -2.49 -4.99 -7.09
N LEU A 30 -3.07 -5.85 -6.25
CA LEU A 30 -2.37 -7.02 -5.71
C LEU A 30 -2.02 -8.03 -6.80
N GLN A 31 -2.87 -8.25 -7.80
CA GLN A 31 -2.61 -9.21 -8.88
C GLN A 31 -1.46 -8.78 -9.82
N ARG A 32 -1.12 -7.49 -9.87
CA ARG A 32 -0.02 -6.97 -10.71
C ARG A 32 1.37 -7.14 -10.09
N LEU A 33 1.43 -7.39 -8.79
CA LEU A 33 2.69 -7.48 -8.08
C LEU A 33 3.39 -8.81 -8.37
N PRO A 34 4.72 -8.85 -8.55
CA PRO A 34 5.45 -10.11 -8.56
C PRO A 34 5.40 -10.78 -7.18
N PRO A 35 5.75 -12.08 -7.06
CA PRO A 35 5.81 -12.77 -5.78
C PRO A 35 6.70 -12.05 -4.76
N GLY A 36 6.25 -11.95 -3.51
CA GLY A 36 7.03 -11.37 -2.41
C GLY A 36 7.22 -9.85 -2.46
N ALA A 37 6.47 -9.14 -3.32
CA ALA A 37 6.61 -7.69 -3.47
C ALA A 37 6.13 -6.91 -2.23
N ILE A 38 6.68 -5.71 -2.05
CA ILE A 38 6.19 -4.73 -1.10
C ILE A 38 5.42 -3.65 -1.88
N ILE A 39 4.18 -3.38 -1.48
CA ILE A 39 3.38 -2.25 -1.96
C ILE A 39 3.28 -1.20 -0.87
N ILE A 40 3.63 0.03 -1.21
CA ILE A 40 3.64 1.18 -0.32
C ILE A 40 2.51 2.12 -0.69
N THR A 41 1.73 2.51 0.32
CA THR A 41 0.63 3.48 0.25
C THR A 41 0.94 4.70 1.08
N ASP A 42 0.32 5.82 0.74
CA ASP A 42 0.40 7.09 1.47
C ASP A 42 -1.00 7.66 1.78
N SER A 43 -2.06 6.91 1.48
CA SER A 43 -3.44 7.30 1.73
C SER A 43 -4.21 6.20 2.43
N ASP A 44 -5.12 6.61 3.31
CA ASP A 44 -5.94 5.69 4.07
C ASP A 44 -6.87 4.84 3.19
N PRO A 45 -7.60 5.39 2.19
CA PRO A 45 -8.50 4.58 1.35
C PRO A 45 -7.77 3.45 0.63
N GLN A 46 -6.59 3.71 0.07
CA GLN A 46 -5.77 2.68 -0.59
C GLN A 46 -5.24 1.65 0.41
N THR A 47 -4.78 2.12 1.57
CA THR A 47 -4.26 1.25 2.64
C THR A 47 -5.34 0.29 3.10
N PHE A 48 -6.54 0.80 3.40
CA PHE A 48 -7.67 -0.02 3.83
C PHE A 48 -8.11 -1.00 2.74
N ALA A 49 -8.21 -0.56 1.50
CA ALA A 49 -8.55 -1.45 0.38
C ALA A 49 -7.55 -2.61 0.26
N LEU A 50 -6.25 -2.31 0.27
CA LEU A 50 -5.19 -3.32 0.16
C LEU A 50 -5.11 -4.23 1.38
N TRP A 51 -5.28 -3.70 2.59
CA TRP A 51 -5.35 -4.50 3.81
C TRP A 51 -6.56 -5.42 3.82
N TYR A 52 -7.72 -4.94 3.38
CA TYR A 52 -8.91 -5.76 3.24
C TYR A 52 -8.69 -6.90 2.24
N GLY A 53 -8.18 -6.61 1.04
CA GLY A 53 -7.87 -7.65 0.05
C GLY A 53 -6.85 -8.67 0.55
N ARG A 54 -5.79 -8.22 1.20
CA ARG A 54 -4.68 -9.08 1.65
C ARG A 54 -4.98 -9.83 2.96
N TYR A 55 -5.28 -9.10 4.02
CA TYR A 55 -5.47 -9.66 5.36
C TYR A 55 -6.91 -10.09 5.62
N GLY A 56 -7.90 -9.41 5.03
CA GLY A 56 -9.31 -9.77 5.18
C GLY A 56 -9.75 -10.92 4.27
N LEU A 57 -9.41 -10.84 2.97
CA LEU A 57 -9.80 -11.84 1.96
C LEU A 57 -8.71 -12.88 1.66
N GLY A 58 -7.51 -12.72 2.22
CA GLY A 58 -6.41 -13.68 2.07
C GLY A 58 -5.71 -13.65 0.71
N TRP A 59 -5.92 -12.63 -0.12
CA TRP A 59 -5.28 -12.56 -1.43
C TRP A 59 -3.82 -12.17 -1.31
N ARG A 60 -2.96 -12.83 -2.10
CA ARG A 60 -1.54 -12.46 -2.19
C ARG A 60 -0.91 -12.32 -0.80
N SER A 61 -1.07 -13.35 0.03
CA SER A 61 -0.50 -13.43 1.37
C SER A 61 1.03 -13.31 1.38
N ASP A 62 1.68 -13.46 0.22
CA ASP A 62 3.10 -13.24 -0.04
C ASP A 62 3.49 -11.75 -0.17
N VAL A 63 2.56 -10.87 -0.52
CA VAL A 63 2.81 -9.43 -0.68
C VAL A 63 2.84 -8.76 0.69
N THR A 64 3.62 -7.70 0.90
CA THR A 64 3.55 -6.87 2.10
C THR A 64 2.92 -5.52 1.75
N VAL A 65 1.91 -5.07 2.51
CA VAL A 65 1.29 -3.75 2.36
C VAL A 65 1.78 -2.83 3.47
N VAL A 66 2.44 -1.72 3.09
CA VAL A 66 3.05 -0.75 4.01
C VAL A 66 2.45 0.64 3.80
N ASN A 67 2.00 1.30 4.86
CA ASN A 67 1.62 2.71 4.82
C ASN A 67 2.81 3.57 5.26
N SER A 68 3.31 4.43 4.38
CA SER A 68 4.48 5.27 4.64
C SER A 68 4.26 6.28 5.77
N ASN A 69 3.03 6.76 5.95
CA ASN A 69 2.71 7.77 6.97
C ASN A 69 2.79 7.20 8.38
N LEU A 70 2.61 5.88 8.52
CA LEU A 70 2.70 5.17 9.79
C LEU A 70 4.14 4.73 10.11
N LEU A 71 5.09 4.89 9.18
CA LEU A 71 6.49 4.47 9.40
C LEU A 71 7.18 5.24 10.52
N ALA A 72 6.70 6.42 10.90
CA ALA A 72 7.24 7.18 12.03
C ALA A 72 6.86 6.55 13.38
N ASP A 73 5.79 5.76 13.42
CA ASP A 73 5.28 5.16 14.64
C ASP A 73 5.95 3.83 14.99
N ALA A 74 6.45 3.70 16.22
CA ALA A 74 7.12 2.48 16.69
C ALA A 74 6.19 1.26 16.72
N TRP A 75 4.93 1.45 17.11
CA TRP A 75 3.93 0.38 17.14
C TRP A 75 3.72 -0.22 15.76
N TYR A 76 3.72 0.60 14.71
CA TYR A 76 3.49 0.13 13.35
C TYR A 76 4.66 -0.71 12.84
N ARG A 77 5.89 -0.24 13.10
CA ARG A 77 7.11 -1.00 12.78
C ARG A 77 7.17 -2.33 13.54
N GLN A 78 6.74 -2.34 14.80
CA GLN A 78 6.65 -3.58 15.58
C GLN A 78 5.64 -4.56 14.96
N THR A 79 4.46 -4.10 14.55
CA THR A 79 3.46 -4.92 13.85
C THR A 79 4.02 -5.47 12.54
N LEU A 80 4.71 -4.65 11.74
CA LEU A 80 5.35 -5.12 10.52
C LEU A 80 6.41 -6.20 10.81
N SER A 81 7.26 -6.00 11.83
CA SER A 81 8.29 -6.97 12.21
C SER A 81 7.71 -8.31 12.68
N GLN A 82 6.57 -8.30 13.36
CA GLN A 82 5.92 -9.51 13.85
C GLN A 82 5.28 -10.33 12.73
N ASN A 83 4.74 -9.65 11.70
CA ASN A 83 4.00 -10.29 10.63
C ASN A 83 4.85 -10.59 9.38
N HIS A 84 6.00 -9.93 9.22
CA HIS A 84 6.85 -10.00 8.03
C HIS A 84 8.33 -10.06 8.41
N ALA A 85 8.82 -11.26 8.72
CA ALA A 85 10.19 -11.48 9.21
C ALA A 85 11.30 -11.08 8.21
N ASN A 86 10.97 -10.94 6.92
CA ASN A 86 11.89 -10.57 5.85
C ASN A 86 12.11 -9.06 5.68
N LEU A 87 11.34 -8.22 6.41
CA LEU A 87 11.50 -6.77 6.35
C LEU A 87 12.67 -6.28 7.19
N ARG A 88 13.45 -5.36 6.61
CA ARG A 88 14.46 -4.57 7.34
C ARG A 88 13.82 -3.28 7.84
N LEU A 89 13.65 -3.18 9.17
CA LEU A 89 12.93 -2.10 9.84
C LEU A 89 13.80 -1.31 10.84
N MET A 90 15.09 -1.64 10.96
CA MET A 90 16.00 -0.98 11.90
C MET A 90 16.22 0.48 11.49
N ASN A 91 15.90 1.41 12.39
CA ASN A 91 16.03 2.86 12.19
C ASN A 91 15.27 3.43 10.98
N VAL A 92 14.22 2.72 10.52
CA VAL A 92 13.39 3.18 9.41
C VAL A 92 12.25 4.04 9.96
N THR A 93 12.32 5.36 9.81
CA THR A 93 11.25 6.28 10.28
C THR A 93 10.52 6.98 9.15
N ASN A 94 10.99 6.85 7.92
CA ASN A 94 10.43 7.48 6.73
C ASN A 94 10.52 6.56 5.50
N LEU A 95 9.85 6.98 4.43
CA LEU A 95 9.75 6.21 3.18
C LEU A 95 11.12 5.94 2.54
N ALA A 96 11.98 6.95 2.44
CA ALA A 96 13.29 6.81 1.79
C ALA A 96 14.16 5.78 2.52
N ALA A 97 14.26 5.85 3.84
CA ALA A 97 14.96 4.88 4.67
C ALA A 97 14.38 3.47 4.53
N PHE A 98 13.05 3.36 4.43
CA PHE A 98 12.38 2.07 4.24
C PHE A 98 12.74 1.43 2.89
N ILE A 99 12.68 2.22 1.82
CA ILE A 99 13.03 1.77 0.48
C ILE A 99 14.49 1.34 0.46
N GLU A 100 15.42 2.17 0.94
CA GLU A 100 16.85 1.84 0.99
C GLU A 100 17.12 0.51 1.70
N ALA A 101 16.51 0.29 2.85
CA ALA A 101 16.72 -0.92 3.65
C ALA A 101 16.18 -2.20 2.96
N ASN A 102 15.12 -2.09 2.17
CA ASN A 102 14.38 -3.23 1.62
C ASN A 102 14.54 -3.42 0.11
N PHE A 103 15.13 -2.47 -0.61
CA PHE A 103 15.19 -2.45 -2.07
C PHE A 103 15.79 -3.73 -2.68
N PHE A 104 16.84 -4.27 -2.05
CA PHE A 104 17.50 -5.49 -2.52
C PHE A 104 16.83 -6.79 -2.05
N ASN A 105 15.91 -6.73 -1.08
CA ASN A 105 15.24 -7.90 -0.54
C ASN A 105 13.95 -8.24 -1.28
N ALA A 106 13.22 -7.22 -1.75
CA ALA A 106 11.92 -7.40 -2.35
C ALA A 106 11.66 -6.32 -3.42
N PRO A 107 10.91 -6.65 -4.49
CA PRO A 107 10.42 -5.66 -5.43
C PRO A 107 9.49 -4.65 -4.73
N ILE A 108 9.80 -3.35 -4.85
CA ILE A 108 9.02 -2.27 -4.20
C ILE A 108 8.16 -1.53 -5.22
N TYR A 109 6.89 -1.33 -4.86
CA TYR A 109 5.88 -0.64 -5.66
C TYR A 109 5.20 0.45 -4.84
N LEU A 110 4.87 1.56 -5.49
CA LEU A 110 4.10 2.66 -4.91
C LEU A 110 2.69 2.67 -5.50
N ALA A 111 1.70 2.78 -4.62
CA ALA A 111 0.28 2.92 -4.93
C ALA A 111 -0.12 4.34 -5.38
N THR A 112 0.67 5.35 -4.99
CA THR A 112 0.49 6.77 -5.33
C THR A 112 1.75 7.34 -5.99
N GLY A 113 1.63 8.55 -6.53
CA GLY A 113 2.74 9.37 -6.99
C GLY A 113 3.41 10.22 -5.92
N HIS A 114 3.55 9.73 -4.69
CA HIS A 114 4.29 10.46 -3.65
C HIS A 114 5.67 10.82 -4.20
N PRO A 115 6.12 12.07 -4.11
CA PRO A 115 7.49 12.41 -4.45
C PRO A 115 8.42 11.60 -3.55
N LEU A 116 9.32 10.84 -4.17
CA LEU A 116 10.44 10.24 -3.45
C LEU A 116 11.47 11.35 -3.26
N ASP A 117 11.38 12.05 -2.14
CA ASP A 117 12.36 13.09 -1.82
C ASP A 117 13.70 12.43 -1.46
N GLY A 118 14.77 12.88 -2.12
CA GLY A 118 16.14 12.68 -1.63
C GLY A 118 16.87 11.40 -2.07
N ALA A 119 16.44 10.69 -3.10
CA ALA A 119 17.24 9.62 -3.68
C ALA A 119 16.98 9.44 -5.18
N ASP A 120 18.01 9.05 -5.92
CA ASP A 120 17.98 8.77 -7.36
C ASP A 120 17.08 7.56 -7.67
N TYR A 121 15.78 7.65 -7.46
CA TYR A 121 14.84 6.59 -7.78
C TYR A 121 14.11 6.93 -9.06
N ARG A 122 14.14 5.99 -10.02
CA ARG A 122 13.29 6.02 -11.20
C ARG A 122 12.02 5.25 -10.91
N LEU A 123 10.88 5.83 -11.28
CA LEU A 123 9.58 5.20 -11.16
C LEU A 123 9.15 4.66 -12.53
N LYS A 124 9.02 3.34 -12.66
CA LYS A 124 8.48 2.70 -13.87
C LYS A 124 6.98 2.43 -13.68
N PRO A 125 6.08 2.97 -14.53
CA PRO A 125 4.65 2.70 -14.41
C PRO A 125 4.33 1.22 -14.67
N VAL A 126 3.46 0.64 -13.85
CA VAL A 126 2.96 -0.75 -13.94
C VAL A 126 1.46 -0.73 -13.62
N GLY A 127 0.64 -0.45 -14.64
CA GLY A 127 -0.80 -0.26 -14.46
C GLY A 127 -1.09 0.93 -13.54
N ASN A 128 -1.82 0.69 -12.45
CA ASN A 128 -2.13 1.70 -11.43
C ASN A 128 -1.02 1.86 -10.38
N LEU A 129 0.10 1.15 -10.51
CA LEU A 129 1.23 1.18 -9.57
C LEU A 129 2.48 1.74 -10.25
N ARG A 130 3.48 2.08 -9.44
CA ARG A 130 4.80 2.51 -9.92
C ARG A 130 5.88 1.65 -9.27
N ARG A 131 6.69 0.96 -10.07
CA ARG A 131 7.84 0.20 -9.57
C ARG A 131 9.00 1.14 -9.27
N VAL A 132 9.58 1.01 -8.08
CA VAL A 132 10.80 1.72 -7.69
C VAL A 132 12.01 1.04 -8.33
N MET A 133 12.88 1.82 -8.97
CA MET A 133 14.11 1.38 -9.63
C MET A 133 15.26 2.31 -9.20
N LYS A 134 16.47 1.77 -8.93
CA LYS A 134 17.69 2.57 -8.84
C LYS A 134 18.31 2.75 -10.24
N PRO A 135 19.02 3.85 -10.53
CA PRO A 135 19.84 3.96 -11.73
C PRO A 135 20.82 2.80 -11.77
N ALA A 136 21.10 2.30 -12.97
CA ALA A 136 22.25 1.43 -13.15
C ALA A 136 23.49 2.25 -12.74
N HIS A 137 24.25 1.75 -11.77
CA HIS A 137 25.63 2.17 -11.64
C HIS A 137 26.37 1.50 -12.80
N ASP A 138 26.72 2.29 -13.81
CA ASP A 138 27.67 1.90 -14.86
C ASP A 138 29.10 1.82 -14.28
#